data_AF-A0A023G6J1-F1
#
_entry.id   AF-A0A023G6J1-F1
#
_cell.length_a   1.000
_cell.length_b   1.000
_cell.length_c   1.000
_cell.angle_alpha   90.00
_cell.angle_beta   90.00
_cell.angle_gamma   90.00
#
_symmetry.space_group_name_H-M   'P 1'
#
loop_
_entity.id
_entity.type
_entity.pdbx_description
1 polymer ?
#
loop_
_entity_poly.entity_id
_entity_poly.type
_entity_poly.pdbx_seq_one_letter_code
_entity_poly.pdbx_strand_id
1 'polypeptide(L)'
;DVFNGKMVTVIKRLLDLPPHRAIKSLEVYRNRLAHREEMHEDHGFVRKGVVGDWAAHFTNEQIERTKSWIAAKSKGSDVMNLWADLHLP
;
A
#
# COMPACT_ATOMS: atom_id res chain seq x y z
N ASP A 1 12.13 -5.00 -7.51
CA ASP A 1 12.98 -4.28 -6.55
C ASP A 1 14.17 -5.12 -6.11
N VAL A 2 15.40 -4.68 -6.37
CA VAL A 2 16.64 -5.46 -6.09
C VAL A 2 17.22 -5.14 -4.69
N PHE A 3 16.70 -4.09 -4.03
CA PHE A 3 17.28 -3.57 -2.80
C PHE A 3 16.55 -4.05 -1.53
N ASN A 4 15.22 -4.17 -1.58
CA ASN A 4 14.42 -4.49 -0.38
C ASN A 4 14.71 -5.90 0.18
N GLY A 5 14.83 -6.92 -0.69
CA GLY A 5 15.16 -8.29 -0.27
C GLY A 5 16.54 -8.42 0.39
N LYS A 6 17.48 -7.53 0.05
CA LYS A 6 18.82 -7.52 0.65
C LYS A 6 18.81 -6.95 2.06
N MET A 7 18.01 -5.91 2.32
CA MET A 7 17.91 -5.25 3.63
C MET A 7 17.31 -6.17 4.71
N VAL A 8 16.21 -6.86 4.40
CA VAL A 8 15.60 -7.85 5.33
C VAL A 8 16.62 -8.93 5.72
N THR A 9 17.39 -9.40 4.75
CA THR A 9 18.43 -10.41 4.97
C THR A 9 19.54 -9.89 5.88
N VAL A 10 19.94 -8.62 5.72
CA VAL A 10 20.95 -7.98 6.58
C VAL A 10 20.44 -7.81 8.00
N ILE A 11 19.21 -7.29 8.19
CA ILE A 11 18.64 -7.07 9.53
C ILE A 11 18.48 -8.41 10.28
N LYS A 12 18.04 -9.47 9.60
CA LYS A 12 17.96 -10.82 10.19
C LYS A 12 19.32 -11.30 10.71
N ARG A 13 20.39 -11.16 9.91
CA ARG A 13 21.74 -11.55 10.33
C ARG A 13 22.25 -10.75 11.54
N LEU A 14 21.88 -9.48 11.64
CA LEU A 14 22.25 -8.64 12.79
C LEU A 14 21.50 -9.03 14.07
N LEU A 15 20.26 -9.50 13.96
CA LEU A 15 19.46 -10.01 15.08
C LEU A 15 19.95 -11.37 15.58
N ASP A 16 20.49 -12.20 14.70
CA ASP A 16 21.01 -13.54 15.02
C ASP A 16 22.47 -13.53 15.53
N LEU A 17 23.02 -12.34 15.82
CA LEU A 17 24.37 -12.22 16.39
C LEU A 17 24.44 -12.85 17.80
N PRO A 18 25.61 -13.42 18.17
CA PRO A 18 25.79 -13.97 19.51
C PRO A 18 25.61 -12.90 20.59
N PRO A 19 25.24 -13.27 21.84
CA PRO A 19 24.78 -12.31 22.86
C PRO A 19 25.74 -11.15 23.14
N HIS A 20 27.04 -11.38 23.05
CA HIS A 20 28.08 -10.36 23.27
C HIS A 20 28.21 -9.33 22.14
N ARG A 21 27.60 -9.58 20.97
CA ARG A 21 27.52 -8.67 19.81
C ARG A 21 26.09 -8.29 19.45
N ALA A 22 25.12 -8.72 20.27
CA ALA A 22 23.72 -8.45 20.01
C ALA A 22 23.41 -6.96 20.11
N ILE A 23 22.71 -6.43 19.12
CA ILE A 23 22.33 -5.03 19.06
C ILE A 23 20.91 -4.90 19.61
N LYS A 24 20.79 -4.59 20.90
CA LYS A 24 19.49 -4.52 21.60
C LYS A 24 18.47 -3.58 20.93
N SER A 25 18.92 -2.47 20.35
CA SER A 25 18.03 -1.52 19.66
C SER A 25 17.35 -2.12 18.42
N LEU A 26 17.85 -3.23 17.88
CA LEU A 26 17.24 -3.92 16.74
C LEU A 26 16.13 -4.90 17.15
N GLU A 27 15.98 -5.23 18.43
CA GLU A 27 14.94 -6.18 18.91
C GLU A 27 13.52 -5.79 18.49
N VAL A 28 13.25 -4.49 18.31
CA VAL A 28 11.97 -3.94 17.82
C VAL A 28 11.56 -4.49 16.44
N TYR A 29 12.51 -5.02 15.66
CA TYR A 29 12.27 -5.57 14.34
C TYR A 29 11.87 -7.06 14.36
N ARG A 30 11.99 -7.80 15.48
CA ARG A 30 11.61 -9.24 15.52
C ARG A 30 10.16 -9.48 15.12
N ASN A 31 9.24 -8.72 15.70
CA ASN A 31 7.81 -8.84 15.40
C ASN A 31 7.49 -8.39 13.97
N ARG A 32 8.14 -7.31 13.49
CA ARG A 32 7.98 -6.80 12.11
C ARG A 32 8.52 -7.72 11.03
N LEU A 33 9.49 -8.57 11.36
CA LEU A 33 10.01 -9.60 10.44
C LEU A 33 9.20 -10.90 10.50
N ALA A 34 8.63 -11.23 11.65
CA ALA A 34 7.82 -12.42 11.85
C ALA A 34 6.44 -12.31 11.18
N HIS A 35 5.85 -11.11 11.20
CA HIS A 35 4.68 -10.79 10.41
C HIS A 35 5.16 -10.20 9.09
N ARG A 36 4.81 -10.81 7.94
CA ARG A 36 4.91 -10.14 6.64
C ARG A 36 3.88 -8.99 6.58
N GLU A 37 3.95 -8.05 7.52
CA GLU A 37 3.31 -6.78 7.30
C GLU A 37 3.98 -6.21 6.06
N GLU A 38 3.19 -5.99 5.02
CA GLU A 38 3.65 -5.26 3.84
C GLU A 38 4.19 -3.93 4.35
N MET A 39 5.51 -3.81 4.40
CA MET A 39 6.14 -2.52 4.58
C MET A 39 5.77 -1.72 3.33
N HIS A 40 4.76 -0.87 3.43
CA HIS A 40 4.53 0.20 2.47
C HIS A 40 5.65 1.27 2.53
N GLU A 41 6.89 0.87 2.83
CA GLU A 41 8.08 1.71 2.75
C GLU A 41 8.72 1.67 1.36
N ASP A 42 8.28 0.77 0.47
CA ASP A 42 8.66 0.84 -0.92
C ASP A 42 7.56 1.59 -1.69
N HIS A 43 7.70 2.92 -1.78
CA HIS A 43 7.13 3.65 -2.91
C HIS A 43 7.91 3.27 -4.19
N GLY A 44 7.98 1.98 -4.50
CA GLY A 44 8.36 1.53 -5.81
C GLY A 44 7.46 2.22 -6.82
N PHE A 45 8.00 2.58 -7.98
CA PHE A 45 7.24 3.26 -9.03
C PHE A 45 5.96 2.50 -9.43
N VAL A 46 5.94 1.17 -9.22
CA VAL A 46 4.81 0.29 -9.47
C VAL A 46 4.29 -0.28 -8.14
N ARG A 47 2.98 -0.11 -7.89
CA ARG A 47 2.29 -0.57 -6.65
C ARG A 47 1.55 -1.90 -6.85
N LYS A 48 0.22 -1.88 -6.95
CA LYS A 48 -0.63 -3.10 -7.07
C LYS A 48 -1.17 -3.37 -8.48
N GLY A 49 -1.43 -2.33 -9.27
CA GLY A 49 -2.05 -2.47 -10.61
C GLY A 49 -3.50 -3.00 -10.60
N VAL A 50 -4.21 -2.90 -9.47
CA VAL A 50 -5.57 -3.43 -9.29
C VAL A 50 -6.62 -2.33 -9.47
N VAL A 51 -7.57 -2.54 -10.38
CA VAL A 51 -8.73 -1.65 -10.57
C VAL A 51 -9.67 -1.78 -9.37
N GLY A 52 -10.11 -0.65 -8.80
CA GLY A 52 -11.07 -0.62 -7.68
C GLY A 52 -10.46 -0.68 -6.27
N ASP A 53 -9.14 -0.88 -6.12
CA ASP A 53 -8.46 -0.96 -4.80
C ASP A 53 -8.65 0.31 -3.94
N TRP A 54 -9.01 1.45 -4.54
CA TRP A 54 -9.35 2.68 -3.82
C TRP A 54 -10.50 2.50 -2.83
N ALA A 55 -11.49 1.64 -3.11
CA ALA A 55 -12.66 1.47 -2.26
C ALA A 55 -12.32 0.89 -0.87
N ALA A 56 -11.23 0.13 -0.76
CA ALA A 56 -10.74 -0.40 0.52
C ALA A 56 -10.11 0.68 1.42
N HIS A 57 -9.83 1.87 0.88
CA HIS A 57 -9.16 2.96 1.58
C HIS A 57 -10.09 4.12 1.97
N PHE A 58 -11.35 4.08 1.55
CA PHE A 58 -12.33 5.16 1.78
C PHE A 58 -13.44 4.67 2.70
N THR A 59 -13.95 5.56 3.56
CA THR A 59 -15.20 5.30 4.28
C THR A 59 -16.38 5.40 3.32
N ASN A 60 -17.52 4.79 3.66
CA ASN A 60 -18.74 4.88 2.84
C ASN A 60 -19.16 6.33 2.56
N GLU A 61 -19.03 7.23 3.55
CA GLU A 61 -19.32 8.65 3.36
C GLU A 61 -18.37 9.30 2.33
N GLN A 62 -17.07 9.00 2.42
CA GLN A 62 -16.08 9.51 1.46
C GLN A 62 -16.32 8.95 0.06
N ILE A 63 -16.75 7.69 -0.06
CA ILE A 63 -17.15 7.09 -1.33
C ILE A 63 -18.30 7.91 -1.93
N GLU A 64 -19.41 8.06 -1.21
CA GLU A 64 -20.59 8.77 -1.73
C GLU A 64 -20.33 10.23 -2.06
N ARG A 65 -19.52 10.92 -1.25
CA ARG A 65 -19.05 12.28 -1.54
C ARG A 65 -18.22 12.34 -2.83
N THR A 66 -17.33 11.38 -3.03
CA THR A 66 -16.49 11.30 -4.24
C THR A 66 -17.35 11.06 -5.48
N LYS A 67 -18.31 10.12 -5.42
CA LYS A 67 -19.25 9.85 -6.51
C LYS A 67 -20.05 11.10 -6.90
N SER A 68 -20.62 11.79 -5.90
CA SER A 68 -21.38 13.02 -6.10
C SER A 68 -20.53 14.12 -6.75
N TRP A 69 -19.26 14.24 -6.35
CA TRP A 69 -18.33 15.22 -6.91
C TRP A 69 -17.96 14.90 -8.37
N ILE A 70 -17.70 13.63 -8.69
CA ILE A 70 -17.44 13.19 -10.07
C ILE A 70 -18.63 13.54 -10.97
N ALA A 71 -19.84 13.14 -10.58
CA ALA A 71 -21.06 13.43 -11.33
C ALA A 71 -21.29 14.93 -11.56
N ALA A 72 -20.99 15.78 -10.56
CA ALA A 72 -21.10 17.22 -10.69
C ALA A 72 -20.06 17.82 -11.64
N LYS A 73 -18.83 17.27 -11.67
CA LYS A 73 -17.71 17.79 -12.49
C LYS A 73 -17.72 17.27 -13.93
N SER A 74 -18.27 16.09 -14.16
CA SER A 74 -18.46 15.53 -15.50
C SER A 74 -19.78 15.95 -16.15
N LYS A 75 -20.65 16.67 -15.42
CA LYS A 75 -21.94 17.11 -15.96
C LYS A 75 -21.75 17.93 -17.24
N GLY A 76 -22.42 17.48 -18.31
CA GLY A 76 -22.36 18.14 -19.62
C GLY A 76 -21.23 17.65 -20.52
N SER A 77 -20.47 16.64 -20.13
CA SER A 77 -19.54 15.92 -21.01
C SER A 77 -19.94 14.45 -21.17
N ASP A 78 -19.33 13.79 -22.15
CA ASP A 78 -19.47 12.37 -22.45
C ASP A 78 -18.42 11.49 -21.75
N VAL A 79 -17.59 12.08 -20.88
CA VAL A 79 -16.48 11.38 -20.24
C VAL A 79 -16.95 10.16 -19.43
N MET A 80 -18.17 10.20 -18.87
CA MET A 80 -18.72 9.07 -18.12
C MET A 80 -19.17 7.91 -19.02
N ASN A 81 -19.44 8.19 -20.30
CA ASN A 81 -19.80 7.15 -21.26
C ASN A 81 -18.64 6.19 -21.55
N LEU A 82 -17.39 6.64 -21.36
CA LEU A 82 -16.20 5.79 -21.49
C LEU A 82 -16.20 4.61 -20.50
N TRP A 83 -16.95 4.72 -19.40
CA TRP A 83 -16.95 3.76 -18.30
C TRP A 83 -18.34 3.17 -18.04
N ALA A 84 -19.29 3.32 -18.98
CA ALA A 84 -20.67 2.88 -18.80
C ALA A 84 -20.79 1.39 -18.44
N ASP A 85 -19.89 0.56 -18.99
CA ASP A 85 -19.85 -0.89 -18.75
C ASP A 85 -19.23 -1.28 -17.40
N LEU A 86 -18.56 -0.34 -16.71
CA LEU A 86 -17.84 -0.60 -15.45
C LEU A 86 -18.69 -0.35 -14.20
N HIS A 87 -19.96 0.02 -14.36
CA HIS A 87 -20.88 0.34 -13.25
C HIS A 87 -20.28 1.36 -12.26
N LEU A 88 -19.39 2.21 -12.76
CA LEU A 88 -18.90 3.39 -12.04
C LEU A 88 -20.01 4.46 -12.07
N PRO A 89 -20.06 5.39 -11.09
CA PRO A 89 -21.11 6.39 -11.00
C PRO A 89 -21.21 7.27 -12.26
#